data_AF-A0A117K8M0-F1
#
_entry.id   AF-A0A117K8M0-F1
#
_cell.length_a   1.000
_cell.length_b   1.000
_cell.length_c   1.000
_cell.angle_alpha   90.00
_cell.angle_beta   90.00
_cell.angle_gamma   90.00
#
_symmetry.space_group_name_H-M   'P 1'
#
loop_
_entity.id
_entity.type
_entity.pdbx_description
1 polymer ?
#
loop_
_entity_poly.entity_id
_entity_poly.type
_entity_poly.pdbx_seq_one_letter_code
_entity_poly.pdbx_strand_id
1 'polypeptide(L)'
;MKAFLFLLVLFVHTVVSAQIISVEDSIKNQREIEYKQLRANIMKVSAESCTRDSIRAVNDFKITNKLYISTSGPGGSDFPATQELGKLLQKQNIYYGGTWSGNCFGTYSTGECYYIYSTKLTEEKFGKKAIDKILKQAIFERIQKKPIIIFEYNDHTEWLHEGEKTVADSLLNNLFFKKFKYPKDYKKKKQSGQSFTEATVNIDFEQDKLNLVIEKFSHHFTDTRNEKFIPHLEKKISDFINSGNFVFPNQHSINEGFKRSFKIYYK
;
A
#
# COMPACT_ATOMS: atom_id res chain seq x y z
N MET A 1 -55.60 -59.04 18.59
CA MET A 1 -54.21 -59.33 18.14
C MET A 1 -53.78 -58.55 16.89
N LYS A 2 -54.60 -58.41 15.84
CA LYS A 2 -54.18 -57.73 14.58
C LYS A 2 -53.87 -56.22 14.74
N ALA A 3 -54.60 -55.49 15.59
CA ALA A 3 -54.35 -54.06 15.84
C ALA A 3 -53.05 -53.79 16.63
N PHE A 4 -52.66 -54.69 17.52
CA PHE A 4 -51.42 -54.59 18.29
C PHE A 4 -50.18 -54.80 17.42
N LEU A 5 -50.25 -55.71 16.44
CA LEU A 5 -49.19 -55.91 15.44
C LEU A 5 -48.99 -54.68 14.55
N PHE A 6 -50.08 -54.00 14.18
CA PHE A 6 -50.00 -52.79 13.34
C PHE A 6 -49.36 -51.62 14.08
N LEU A 7 -49.70 -51.42 15.35
CA LEU A 7 -49.06 -50.41 16.22
C LEU A 7 -47.59 -50.72 16.49
N LEU A 8 -47.23 -52.00 16.68
CA LEU A 8 -45.83 -52.39 16.89
C LEU A 8 -44.97 -52.14 15.64
N VAL A 9 -45.50 -52.41 14.44
CA VAL A 9 -44.79 -52.17 13.18
C VAL A 9 -44.59 -50.68 12.92
N LEU A 10 -45.60 -49.84 13.20
CA LEU A 10 -45.48 -48.38 13.13
C LEU A 10 -44.49 -47.82 14.16
N PHE A 11 -44.43 -48.40 15.36
CA PHE A 11 -43.47 -48.00 16.39
C PHE A 11 -42.03 -48.38 15.99
N VAL A 12 -41.82 -49.56 15.41
CA VAL A 12 -40.49 -49.98 14.92
C VAL A 12 -40.03 -49.11 13.74
N HIS A 13 -40.92 -48.73 12.81
CA HIS A 13 -40.57 -47.81 11.72
C HIS A 13 -40.20 -46.40 12.22
N THR A 14 -40.92 -45.85 13.19
CA THR A 14 -40.61 -44.52 13.74
C THR A 14 -39.32 -44.50 14.57
N VAL A 15 -38.98 -45.60 15.27
CA VAL A 15 -37.73 -45.71 16.02
C VAL A 15 -36.52 -45.91 15.09
N VAL A 16 -36.65 -46.66 13.99
CA VAL A 16 -35.56 -46.83 13.00
C VAL A 16 -35.27 -45.52 12.26
N SER A 17 -36.30 -44.70 11.96
CA SER A 17 -36.10 -43.36 11.39
C SER A 17 -35.52 -42.34 12.36
N ALA A 18 -35.70 -42.51 13.69
CA ALA A 18 -35.12 -41.65 14.72
C ALA A 18 -33.67 -42.01 15.10
N GLN A 19 -33.20 -43.21 14.73
CA GLN A 19 -31.81 -43.64 14.90
C GLN A 19 -30.87 -43.22 13.75
N ILE A 20 -31.39 -42.49 12.75
CA ILE A 20 -30.54 -41.65 11.90
C ILE A 20 -30.14 -40.41 12.72
N ILE A 21 -29.42 -40.63 13.84
CA ILE A 21 -28.54 -39.61 14.39
C ILE A 21 -27.58 -39.33 13.24
N SER A 22 -27.71 -38.14 12.65
CA SER A 22 -27.09 -37.85 11.37
C SER A 22 -25.58 -38.12 11.50
N VAL A 23 -25.07 -39.07 10.70
CA VAL A 23 -23.63 -39.34 10.61
C VAL A 23 -22.87 -38.04 10.28
N GLU A 24 -23.55 -37.10 9.64
CA GLU A 24 -23.14 -35.73 9.35
C GLU A 24 -22.85 -34.89 10.62
N ASP A 25 -23.68 -34.97 11.67
CA ASP A 25 -23.46 -34.27 12.94
C ASP A 25 -22.26 -34.84 13.73
N SER A 26 -22.06 -36.16 13.70
CA SER A 26 -20.91 -36.79 14.35
C SER A 26 -19.59 -36.47 13.65
N ILE A 27 -19.57 -36.50 12.30
CA ILE A 27 -18.39 -36.13 11.52
C ILE A 27 -18.08 -34.64 11.68
N LYS A 28 -19.11 -33.79 11.69
CA LYS A 28 -18.95 -32.34 11.90
C LYS A 28 -18.36 -32.05 13.29
N ASN A 29 -18.90 -32.65 14.35
CA ASN A 29 -18.38 -32.50 15.71
C ASN A 29 -16.93 -32.98 15.83
N GLN A 30 -16.59 -34.11 15.22
CA GLN A 30 -15.22 -34.63 15.20
C GLN A 30 -14.26 -33.66 14.48
N ARG A 31 -14.66 -33.15 13.31
CA ARG A 31 -13.88 -32.13 12.57
C ARG A 31 -13.70 -30.84 13.38
N GLU A 32 -14.70 -30.41 14.12
CA GLU A 32 -14.58 -29.23 15.00
C GLU A 32 -13.60 -29.44 16.15
N ILE A 33 -13.59 -30.64 16.75
CA ILE A 33 -12.62 -31.00 17.80
C ILE A 33 -11.20 -31.02 17.23
N GLU A 34 -11.00 -31.69 16.09
CA GLU A 34 -9.70 -31.75 15.39
C GLU A 34 -9.22 -30.36 15.00
N TYR A 35 -10.10 -29.51 14.47
CA TYR A 35 -9.77 -28.13 14.14
C TYR A 35 -9.36 -27.31 15.37
N LYS A 36 -10.08 -27.45 16.48
CA LYS A 36 -9.74 -26.77 17.76
C LYS A 36 -8.37 -27.22 18.27
N GLN A 37 -8.09 -28.53 18.23
CA GLN A 37 -6.80 -29.08 18.65
C GLN A 37 -5.65 -28.61 17.74
N LEU A 38 -5.85 -28.66 16.41
CA LEU A 38 -4.90 -28.15 15.44
C LEU A 38 -4.60 -26.67 15.68
N ARG A 39 -5.64 -25.85 15.87
CA ARG A 39 -5.49 -24.41 16.14
C ARG A 39 -4.72 -24.14 17.43
N ALA A 40 -5.01 -24.89 18.50
CA ALA A 40 -4.29 -24.77 19.76
C ALA A 40 -2.80 -25.13 19.61
N ASN A 41 -2.50 -26.20 18.88
CA ASN A 41 -1.12 -26.60 18.57
C ASN A 41 -0.39 -25.54 17.74
N ILE A 42 -1.03 -25.00 16.71
CA ILE A 42 -0.47 -23.91 15.89
C ILE A 42 -0.17 -22.69 16.75
N MET A 43 -1.10 -22.28 17.63
CA MET A 43 -0.89 -21.14 18.54
C MET A 43 0.28 -21.38 19.50
N LYS A 44 0.40 -22.58 20.06
CA LYS A 44 1.51 -22.94 20.95
C LYS A 44 2.86 -22.87 20.23
N VAL A 45 2.98 -23.51 19.06
CA VAL A 45 4.21 -23.51 18.26
C VAL A 45 4.57 -22.08 17.81
N SER A 46 3.55 -21.29 17.45
CA SER A 46 3.70 -19.88 17.10
C SER A 46 4.27 -19.06 18.26
N ALA A 47 3.74 -19.23 19.47
CA ALA A 47 4.22 -18.54 20.67
C ALA A 47 5.66 -18.92 21.04
N GLU A 48 6.00 -20.22 20.97
CA GLU A 48 7.36 -20.70 21.21
C GLU A 48 8.35 -20.15 20.19
N SER A 49 7.97 -20.16 18.90
CA SER A 49 8.79 -19.62 17.81
C SER A 49 9.00 -18.11 17.95
N CYS A 50 7.92 -17.38 18.26
CA CYS A 50 7.98 -15.95 18.52
C CYS A 50 8.89 -15.62 19.71
N THR A 51 8.82 -16.41 20.79
CA THR A 51 9.68 -16.23 21.97
C THR A 51 11.15 -16.36 21.59
N ARG A 52 11.53 -17.42 20.87
CA ARG A 52 12.91 -17.61 20.40
C ARG A 52 13.38 -16.46 19.49
N ASP A 53 12.54 -16.06 18.55
CA ASP A 53 12.87 -15.01 17.59
C ASP A 53 12.97 -13.62 18.25
N SER A 54 12.16 -13.34 19.27
CA SER A 54 12.26 -12.12 20.07
C SER A 54 13.57 -12.05 20.87
N ILE A 55 14.00 -13.15 21.49
CA ILE A 55 15.29 -13.25 22.20
C ILE A 55 16.45 -13.05 21.21
N ARG A 56 16.36 -13.66 20.03
CA ARG A 56 17.34 -13.45 18.96
C ARG A 56 17.41 -11.98 18.55
N ALA A 57 16.27 -11.31 18.34
CA ALA A 57 16.24 -9.90 17.98
C ALA A 57 16.89 -9.00 19.05
N VAL A 58 16.61 -9.25 20.33
CA VAL A 58 17.22 -8.52 21.45
C VAL A 58 18.74 -8.72 21.50
N ASN A 59 19.22 -9.95 21.25
CA ASN A 59 20.65 -10.23 21.25
C ASN A 59 21.35 -9.60 20.05
N ASP A 60 20.78 -9.70 18.85
CA ASP A 60 21.31 -9.08 17.65
C ASP A 60 21.32 -7.55 17.75
N PHE A 61 20.30 -6.96 18.38
CA PHE A 61 20.18 -5.51 18.57
C PHE A 61 21.33 -4.91 19.38
N LYS A 62 21.97 -5.71 20.27
CA LYS A 62 23.17 -5.30 21.01
C LYS A 62 24.37 -5.07 20.09
N ILE A 63 24.36 -5.68 18.90
CA ILE A 63 25.46 -5.64 17.92
C ILE A 63 25.10 -4.73 16.74
N THR A 64 23.87 -4.79 16.24
CA THR A 64 23.44 -4.08 15.05
C THR A 64 21.98 -3.63 15.16
N ASN A 65 21.73 -2.37 14.84
CA ASN A 65 20.37 -1.84 14.74
C ASN A 65 19.82 -2.19 13.36
N LYS A 66 18.76 -2.98 13.26
CA LYS A 66 18.16 -3.39 11.99
C LYS A 66 16.74 -2.85 11.87
N LEU A 67 16.43 -2.28 10.72
CA LEU A 67 15.08 -1.83 10.36
C LEU A 67 14.50 -2.71 9.27
N TYR A 68 13.33 -3.28 9.53
CA TYR A 68 12.52 -4.03 8.57
C TYR A 68 11.23 -3.26 8.27
N ILE A 69 10.81 -3.25 7.00
CA ILE A 69 9.55 -2.64 6.58
C ILE A 69 8.51 -3.73 6.36
N SER A 70 7.36 -3.61 7.02
CA SER A 70 6.26 -4.56 6.84
C SER A 70 5.50 -4.21 5.57
N THR A 71 5.24 -5.20 4.73
CA THR A 71 4.35 -5.10 3.56
C THR A 71 3.07 -5.91 3.81
N SER A 72 1.97 -5.51 3.17
CA SER A 72 0.71 -6.26 3.29
C SER A 72 0.85 -7.67 2.72
N GLY A 73 0.40 -8.71 3.42
CA GLY A 73 0.35 -10.07 2.86
C GLY A 73 -0.92 -10.25 2.00
N PRO A 74 -0.92 -11.11 0.95
CA PRO A 74 0.20 -11.87 0.38
C PRO A 74 0.90 -11.16 -0.80
N GLY A 75 0.50 -9.93 -1.14
CA GLY A 75 0.93 -9.23 -2.35
C GLY A 75 1.13 -7.72 -2.19
N GLY A 76 1.44 -7.26 -0.98
CA GLY A 76 1.73 -5.85 -0.72
C GLY A 76 3.03 -5.44 -1.40
N SER A 77 3.06 -4.19 -1.85
CA SER A 77 4.16 -3.65 -2.64
C SER A 77 5.43 -3.50 -1.79
N ASP A 78 6.60 -3.81 -2.36
CA ASP A 78 7.88 -3.52 -1.73
C ASP A 78 8.09 -2.00 -1.53
N PHE A 79 8.99 -1.64 -0.60
CA PHE A 79 9.36 -0.26 -0.36
C PHE A 79 10.08 0.36 -1.59
N PRO A 80 9.49 1.37 -2.26
CA PRO A 80 9.89 1.78 -3.62
C PRO A 80 11.22 2.56 -3.67
N ALA A 81 11.73 2.98 -2.51
CA ALA A 81 12.97 3.74 -2.35
C ALA A 81 14.04 3.01 -1.53
N THR A 82 14.10 1.68 -1.65
CA THR A 82 15.04 0.82 -0.88
C THR A 82 16.50 1.28 -0.97
N GLN A 83 16.98 1.70 -2.14
CA GLN A 83 18.37 2.14 -2.32
C GLN A 83 18.66 3.46 -1.60
N GLU A 84 17.76 4.43 -1.70
CA GLU A 84 17.85 5.71 -0.99
C GLU A 84 17.74 5.50 0.52
N LEU A 85 16.81 4.63 0.96
CA LEU A 85 16.60 4.30 2.36
C LEU A 85 17.84 3.69 3.00
N GLY A 86 18.45 2.68 2.36
CA GLY A 86 19.67 2.05 2.87
C GLY A 86 20.80 3.05 3.10
N LYS A 87 20.98 4.01 2.18
CA LYS A 87 21.98 5.08 2.33
C LYS A 87 21.67 6.04 3.47
N LEU A 88 20.40 6.40 3.67
CA LEU A 88 19.98 7.30 4.74
C LEU A 88 20.09 6.64 6.12
N LEU A 89 19.70 5.37 6.24
CA LEU A 89 19.81 4.58 7.47
C LEU A 89 21.27 4.33 7.86
N GLN A 90 22.14 4.03 6.89
CA GLN A 90 23.56 3.79 7.15
C GLN A 90 24.25 5.00 7.80
N LYS A 91 23.86 6.23 7.44
CA LYS A 91 24.36 7.47 8.09
C LYS A 91 24.02 7.55 9.59
N GLN A 92 23.02 6.80 10.04
CA GLN A 92 22.58 6.71 11.42
C GLN A 92 23.02 5.39 12.09
N ASN A 93 23.91 4.61 11.46
CA ASN A 93 24.32 3.28 11.91
C ASN A 93 23.12 2.31 12.08
N ILE A 94 22.14 2.42 11.19
CA ILE A 94 21.02 1.49 11.07
C ILE A 94 21.18 0.69 9.77
N TYR A 95 21.06 -0.62 9.87
CA TYR A 95 21.09 -1.53 8.73
C TYR A 95 19.68 -1.75 8.20
N TYR A 96 19.50 -1.68 6.87
CA TYR A 96 18.24 -2.04 6.24
C TYR A 96 18.12 -3.56 6.13
N GLY A 97 17.21 -4.14 6.92
CA GLY A 97 17.00 -5.58 7.01
C GLY A 97 16.18 -6.17 5.85
N GLY A 98 15.46 -5.34 5.09
CA GLY A 98 14.57 -5.76 4.00
C GLY A 98 13.10 -5.49 4.28
N THR A 99 12.26 -5.93 3.36
CA THR A 99 10.81 -6.01 3.52
C THR A 99 10.42 -7.37 4.10
N TRP A 100 9.28 -7.43 4.80
CA TRP A 100 8.69 -8.69 5.26
C TRP A 100 7.17 -8.61 5.24
N SER A 101 6.50 -9.71 4.95
CA SER A 101 5.05 -9.82 4.98
C SER A 101 4.59 -10.84 6.02
N GLY A 102 3.52 -10.51 6.74
CA GLY A 102 2.80 -11.47 7.57
C GLY A 102 2.01 -12.45 6.70
N ASN A 103 1.46 -13.50 7.31
CA ASN A 103 0.48 -14.35 6.63
C ASN A 103 -0.94 -13.87 6.89
N CYS A 104 -1.82 -14.06 5.92
CA CYS A 104 -3.24 -13.71 6.03
C CYS A 104 -4.05 -14.73 6.85
N PHE A 105 -3.42 -15.82 7.31
CA PHE A 105 -4.07 -16.91 8.02
C PHE A 105 -4.03 -16.75 9.54
N GLY A 106 -3.46 -15.65 10.05
CA GLY A 106 -3.33 -15.38 11.48
C GLY A 106 -2.46 -16.40 12.21
N THR A 107 -1.58 -17.08 11.48
CA THR A 107 -0.56 -17.99 12.02
C THR A 107 0.78 -17.26 12.13
N TYR A 108 1.80 -17.89 12.69
CA TYR A 108 3.15 -17.32 12.69
C TYR A 108 3.80 -17.45 11.31
N SER A 109 4.30 -16.34 10.75
CA SER A 109 5.20 -16.40 9.60
C SER A 109 6.64 -16.58 10.08
N THR A 110 7.44 -17.36 9.34
CA THR A 110 8.85 -17.61 9.69
C THR A 110 9.61 -16.31 9.91
N GLY A 111 10.12 -16.10 11.13
CA GLY A 111 10.89 -14.92 11.50
C GLY A 111 10.07 -13.66 11.82
N GLU A 112 8.73 -13.72 11.80
CA GLU A 112 7.84 -12.57 12.01
C GLU A 112 8.18 -11.79 13.28
N CYS A 113 8.30 -12.47 14.43
CA CYS A 113 8.61 -11.79 15.68
C CYS A 113 10.04 -11.24 15.69
N TYR A 114 10.97 -11.84 14.95
CA TYR A 114 12.31 -11.27 14.84
C TYR A 114 12.28 -9.92 14.11
N TYR A 115 11.53 -9.82 13.00
CA TYR A 115 11.41 -8.58 12.24
C TYR A 115 10.70 -7.50 13.05
N ILE A 116 9.58 -7.83 13.69
CA ILE A 116 8.80 -6.90 14.53
C ILE A 116 9.66 -6.37 15.68
N TYR A 117 10.31 -7.26 16.45
CA TYR A 117 11.11 -6.82 17.60
C TYR A 117 12.38 -6.06 17.18
N SER A 118 13.05 -6.48 16.10
CA SER A 118 14.23 -5.74 15.59
C SER A 118 13.87 -4.31 15.18
N THR A 119 12.77 -4.14 14.45
CA THR A 119 12.24 -2.82 14.06
C THR A 119 11.84 -2.02 15.29
N LYS A 120 11.08 -2.61 16.22
CA LYS A 120 10.63 -1.93 17.44
C LYS A 120 11.79 -1.42 18.29
N LEU A 121 12.79 -2.25 18.55
CA LEU A 121 13.98 -1.86 19.33
C LEU A 121 14.75 -0.73 18.63
N THR A 122 14.85 -0.78 17.31
CA THR A 122 15.47 0.30 16.52
C THR A 122 14.65 1.59 16.60
N GLU A 123 13.33 1.53 16.44
CA GLU A 123 12.46 2.70 16.59
C GLU A 123 12.47 3.29 18.01
N GLU A 124 12.58 2.45 19.05
CA GLU A 124 12.68 2.90 20.44
C GLU A 124 14.00 3.64 20.71
N LYS A 125 15.11 3.16 20.16
CA LYS A 125 16.43 3.77 20.33
C LYS A 125 16.62 5.06 19.54
N PHE A 126 16.16 5.10 18.29
CA PHE A 126 16.37 6.25 17.40
C PHE A 126 15.16 7.21 17.37
N GLY A 127 14.03 6.79 17.91
CA GLY A 127 12.75 7.50 17.87
C GLY A 127 11.98 7.21 16.60
N LYS A 128 10.77 6.65 16.74
CA LYS A 128 9.86 6.34 15.63
C LYS A 128 9.66 7.51 14.65
N LYS A 129 9.42 8.73 15.17
CA LYS A 129 9.27 9.94 14.34
C LYS A 129 10.51 10.28 13.51
N ALA A 130 11.71 9.93 13.98
CA ALA A 130 12.94 10.13 13.22
C ALA A 130 13.06 9.10 12.10
N ILE A 131 12.71 7.84 12.36
CA ILE A 131 12.61 6.78 11.36
C ILE A 131 11.59 7.16 10.27
N ASP A 132 10.39 7.59 10.66
CA ASP A 132 9.34 8.02 9.71
C ASP A 132 9.84 9.15 8.79
N LYS A 133 10.59 10.11 9.33
CA LYS A 133 11.20 11.18 8.51
C LYS A 133 12.22 10.64 7.52
N ILE A 134 13.04 9.67 7.93
CA ILE A 134 14.02 9.01 7.03
C ILE A 134 13.30 8.27 5.91
N LEU A 135 12.22 7.55 6.22
CA LEU A 135 11.41 6.84 5.23
C LEU A 135 10.83 7.82 4.20
N LYS A 136 10.19 8.91 4.66
CA LYS A 136 9.63 9.94 3.78
C LYS A 136 10.70 10.63 2.93
N GLN A 137 11.86 10.90 3.51
CA GLN A 137 13.00 11.48 2.79
C GLN A 137 13.50 10.55 1.68
N ALA A 138 13.60 9.24 1.92
CA ALA A 138 13.98 8.26 0.90
C ALA A 138 13.01 8.29 -0.29
N ILE A 139 11.70 8.31 -0.02
CA ILE A 139 10.66 8.42 -1.04
C ILE A 139 10.82 9.72 -1.85
N PHE A 140 11.02 10.86 -1.18
CA PHE A 140 11.23 12.13 -1.88
C PHE A 140 12.47 12.14 -2.77
N GLU A 141 13.59 11.60 -2.30
CA GLU A 141 14.82 11.47 -3.10
C GLU A 141 14.60 10.58 -4.32
N ARG A 142 13.83 9.51 -4.16
CA ARG A 142 13.49 8.60 -5.24
C ARG A 142 12.58 9.27 -6.27
N ILE A 143 11.55 10.01 -5.84
CA ILE A 143 10.63 10.76 -6.71
C ILE A 143 11.37 11.78 -7.58
N GLN A 144 12.40 12.46 -7.05
CA GLN A 144 13.20 13.39 -7.86
C GLN A 144 13.90 12.71 -9.05
N LYS A 145 14.20 11.41 -8.94
CA LYS A 145 14.84 10.61 -10.00
C LYS A 145 13.82 9.89 -10.88
N LYS A 146 12.73 9.39 -10.28
CA LYS A 146 11.63 8.68 -10.94
C LYS A 146 10.30 9.27 -10.51
N PRO A 147 9.83 10.34 -11.19
CA PRO A 147 8.59 11.03 -10.84
C PRO A 147 7.33 10.17 -10.96
N ILE A 148 7.37 9.07 -11.74
CA ILE A 148 6.25 8.15 -11.93
C ILE A 148 5.70 7.56 -10.63
N ILE A 149 6.53 7.44 -9.59
CA ILE A 149 6.13 6.96 -8.25
C ILE A 149 5.02 7.82 -7.62
N ILE A 150 4.88 9.09 -8.02
CA ILE A 150 3.76 9.94 -7.57
C ILE A 150 2.41 9.39 -8.06
N PHE A 151 2.40 8.61 -9.14
CA PHE A 151 1.19 8.04 -9.71
C PHE A 151 0.94 6.59 -9.29
N GLU A 152 1.97 5.86 -8.88
CA GLU A 152 1.87 4.47 -8.43
C GLU A 152 1.15 4.36 -7.08
N TYR A 153 0.20 3.43 -6.96
CA TYR A 153 -0.29 3.02 -5.65
C TYR A 153 0.78 2.14 -4.97
N ASN A 154 1.09 2.44 -3.71
CA ASN A 154 2.02 1.67 -2.90
C ASN A 154 1.65 1.86 -1.42
N ASP A 155 1.68 0.79 -0.64
CA ASP A 155 1.33 0.79 0.79
C ASP A 155 2.14 1.80 1.63
N HIS A 156 3.27 2.28 1.12
CA HIS A 156 4.17 3.22 1.79
C HIS A 156 4.08 4.66 1.28
N THR A 157 3.21 4.94 0.30
CA THR A 157 3.07 6.26 -0.33
C THR A 157 1.69 6.88 -0.15
N GLU A 158 0.76 6.26 0.57
CA GLU A 158 -0.60 6.78 0.81
C GLU A 158 -0.61 8.24 1.30
N TRP A 159 0.29 8.57 2.23
CA TRP A 159 0.44 9.92 2.79
C TRP A 159 0.81 11.00 1.74
N LEU A 160 1.24 10.61 0.54
CA LEU A 160 1.43 11.56 -0.56
C LEU A 160 0.09 12.14 -1.05
N HIS A 161 -1.00 11.42 -0.85
CA HIS A 161 -2.32 11.68 -1.43
C HIS A 161 -3.34 12.20 -0.42
N GLU A 162 -2.96 12.34 0.84
CA GLU A 162 -3.82 12.88 1.90
C GLU A 162 -4.02 14.41 1.77
N GLY A 163 -5.24 14.87 2.07
CA GLY A 163 -5.62 16.30 2.13
C GLY A 163 -6.08 16.92 0.79
N GLU A 164 -6.61 18.14 0.85
CA GLU A 164 -7.10 18.85 -0.35
C GLU A 164 -5.97 19.28 -1.29
N LYS A 165 -4.85 19.75 -0.72
CA LYS A 165 -3.60 20.03 -1.42
C LYS A 165 -2.59 18.96 -1.08
N THR A 166 -2.64 17.88 -1.85
CA THR A 166 -1.81 16.71 -1.61
C THR A 166 -0.32 17.02 -1.72
N VAL A 167 0.51 16.27 -1.02
CA VAL A 167 1.98 16.34 -1.15
C VAL A 167 2.39 15.97 -2.58
N ALA A 168 1.71 14.98 -3.17
CA ALA A 168 1.85 14.58 -4.57
C ALA A 168 1.69 15.76 -5.53
N ASP A 169 0.61 16.55 -5.41
CA ASP A 169 0.42 17.72 -6.26
C ASP A 169 1.53 18.74 -6.03
N SER A 170 1.92 18.98 -4.78
CA SER A 170 3.01 19.92 -4.46
C SER A 170 4.34 19.51 -5.12
N LEU A 171 4.67 18.22 -5.11
CA LEU A 171 5.85 17.68 -5.78
C LEU A 171 5.75 17.83 -7.30
N LEU A 172 4.61 17.51 -7.90
CA LEU A 172 4.38 17.69 -9.35
C LEU A 172 4.50 19.15 -9.77
N ASN A 173 3.92 20.08 -8.99
CA ASN A 173 4.04 21.51 -9.22
C ASN A 173 5.50 21.94 -9.18
N ASN A 174 6.26 21.51 -8.17
CA ASN A 174 7.69 21.82 -8.08
C ASN A 174 8.47 21.29 -9.30
N LEU A 175 8.15 20.11 -9.82
CA LEU A 175 8.78 19.56 -11.01
C LEU A 175 8.37 20.32 -12.29
N PHE A 176 7.08 20.62 -12.45
CA PHE A 176 6.53 21.37 -13.59
C PHE A 176 7.12 22.78 -13.68
N PHE A 177 7.11 23.52 -12.57
CA PHE A 177 7.54 24.92 -12.55
C PHE A 177 9.05 25.11 -12.67
N LYS A 178 9.89 24.06 -12.60
CA LYS A 178 11.33 24.15 -12.91
C LYS A 178 11.59 24.64 -14.34
N LYS A 179 10.70 24.33 -15.29
CA LYS A 179 10.87 24.68 -16.72
C LYS A 179 9.72 25.52 -17.29
N PHE A 180 8.62 25.66 -16.55
CA PHE A 180 7.46 26.42 -17.00
C PHE A 180 7.73 27.93 -17.04
N LYS A 181 7.24 28.59 -18.09
CA LYS A 181 7.24 30.05 -18.22
C LYS A 181 5.81 30.50 -18.50
N TYR A 182 5.36 31.50 -17.75
CA TYR A 182 4.05 32.11 -17.97
C TYR A 182 4.00 32.87 -19.31
N PRO A 183 2.85 32.89 -20.00
CA PRO A 183 2.60 33.82 -21.09
C PRO A 183 2.84 35.28 -20.66
N LYS A 184 3.30 36.12 -21.59
CA LYS A 184 3.69 37.52 -21.33
C LYS A 184 2.61 38.33 -20.60
N ASP A 185 1.34 38.13 -20.98
CA ASP A 185 0.21 38.91 -20.46
C ASP A 185 -0.58 38.18 -19.36
N TYR A 186 -0.06 37.07 -18.84
CA TYR A 186 -0.71 36.32 -17.77
C TYR A 186 -0.75 37.16 -16.48
N LYS A 187 -1.94 37.33 -15.91
CA LYS A 187 -2.13 38.08 -14.66
C LYS A 187 -1.95 37.18 -13.46
N LYS A 188 -0.76 37.27 -12.85
CA LYS A 188 -0.41 36.53 -11.63
C LYS A 188 -1.07 37.16 -10.41
N LYS A 189 -1.52 36.34 -9.47
CA LYS A 189 -1.91 36.76 -8.13
C LYS A 189 -0.82 36.40 -7.11
N LYS A 190 -0.89 37.03 -5.95
CA LYS A 190 0.06 36.79 -4.85
C LYS A 190 -0.28 35.49 -4.09
N GLN A 191 -1.55 35.10 -4.06
CA GLN A 191 -2.02 33.97 -3.28
C GLN A 191 -2.04 32.70 -4.14
N SER A 192 -1.23 31.70 -3.77
CA SER A 192 -1.09 30.46 -4.52
C SER A 192 -2.29 29.52 -4.31
N GLY A 193 -2.63 28.78 -5.37
CA GLY A 193 -3.62 27.71 -5.30
C GLY A 193 -5.08 28.17 -5.39
N GLN A 194 -5.33 29.42 -5.79
CA GLN A 194 -6.66 29.89 -6.16
C GLN A 194 -7.00 29.67 -7.64
N SER A 195 -6.00 29.55 -8.50
CA SER A 195 -6.20 29.19 -9.90
C SER A 195 -5.45 27.89 -10.19
N PHE A 196 -6.09 26.94 -10.86
CA PHE A 196 -5.47 25.66 -11.20
C PHE A 196 -6.02 25.06 -12.49
N THR A 197 -5.20 24.20 -13.09
CA THR A 197 -5.68 23.19 -14.05
C THR A 197 -5.57 21.84 -13.38
N GLU A 198 -6.67 21.10 -13.33
CA GLU A 198 -6.68 19.68 -13.04
C GLU A 198 -6.57 18.89 -14.34
N ALA A 199 -5.62 17.97 -14.40
CA ALA A 199 -5.46 17.04 -15.52
C ALA A 199 -5.87 15.65 -15.05
N THR A 200 -6.85 15.07 -15.75
CA THR A 200 -7.20 13.65 -15.64
C THR A 200 -6.29 12.85 -16.55
N VAL A 201 -5.67 11.80 -16.00
CA VAL A 201 -4.73 10.94 -16.70
C VAL A 201 -5.21 9.50 -16.71
N ASN A 202 -4.84 8.80 -17.76
CA ASN A 202 -5.01 7.36 -17.90
C ASN A 202 -3.71 6.77 -18.44
N ILE A 203 -3.69 5.46 -18.62
CA ILE A 203 -2.56 4.72 -19.11
C ILE A 203 -2.88 4.25 -20.52
N ASP A 204 -1.96 4.51 -21.44
CA ASP A 204 -2.00 3.93 -22.76
C ASP A 204 -1.45 2.50 -22.69
N PHE A 205 -2.35 1.52 -22.81
CA PHE A 205 -2.02 0.09 -22.80
C PHE A 205 -1.67 -0.45 -24.19
N GLU A 206 -1.87 0.34 -25.25
CA GLU A 206 -1.61 -0.10 -26.63
C GLU A 206 -0.14 0.06 -27.03
N GLN A 207 0.62 0.88 -26.29
CA GLN A 207 2.04 1.08 -26.51
C GLN A 207 2.89 0.06 -25.73
N ASP A 208 4.06 -0.30 -26.28
CA ASP A 208 5.08 -1.11 -25.61
C ASP A 208 5.53 -0.53 -24.25
N LYS A 209 5.28 0.77 -24.03
CA LYS A 209 5.55 1.50 -22.80
C LYS A 209 4.24 1.96 -22.19
N LEU A 210 4.07 1.67 -20.91
CA LEU A 210 2.92 2.06 -20.11
C LEU A 210 3.00 3.55 -19.75
N ASN A 211 2.67 4.38 -20.74
CA ASN A 211 2.79 5.83 -20.65
C ASN A 211 1.53 6.44 -20.03
N LEU A 212 1.72 7.47 -19.20
CA LEU A 212 0.61 8.33 -18.81
C LEU A 212 0.17 9.18 -19.99
N VAL A 213 -1.12 9.15 -20.29
CA VAL A 213 -1.79 10.00 -21.28
C VAL A 213 -2.80 10.89 -20.59
N ILE A 214 -2.95 12.12 -21.08
CA ILE A 214 -3.95 13.06 -20.58
C ILE A 214 -5.25 12.81 -21.33
N GLU A 215 -6.32 12.54 -20.58
CA GLU A 215 -7.66 12.37 -21.15
C GLU A 215 -8.44 13.67 -21.19
N LYS A 216 -8.33 14.46 -20.11
CA LYS A 216 -9.17 15.63 -19.91
C LYS A 216 -8.48 16.67 -19.04
N PHE A 217 -8.82 17.94 -19.30
CA PHE A 217 -8.52 19.04 -18.41
C PHE A 217 -9.79 19.63 -17.79
N SER A 218 -9.64 20.15 -16.57
CA SER A 218 -10.62 21.00 -15.90
C SER A 218 -9.90 22.23 -15.37
N HIS A 219 -10.52 23.40 -15.50
CA HIS A 219 -9.88 24.66 -15.17
C HIS A 219 -10.67 25.43 -14.13
N HIS A 220 -9.93 26.06 -13.23
CA HIS A 220 -10.48 27.06 -12.33
C HIS A 220 -9.56 28.28 -12.34
N PHE A 221 -10.07 29.43 -12.75
CA PHE A 221 -9.36 30.69 -12.70
C PHE A 221 -10.18 31.70 -11.91
N THR A 222 -9.53 32.37 -10.97
CA THR A 222 -10.17 33.51 -10.28
C THR A 222 -10.21 34.79 -11.11
N ASP A 223 -9.48 34.83 -12.23
CA ASP A 223 -9.50 35.94 -13.19
C ASP A 223 -9.80 35.37 -14.58
N THR A 224 -11.02 35.61 -15.05
CA THR A 224 -11.52 35.08 -16.32
C THR A 224 -10.70 35.55 -17.52
N ARG A 225 -9.96 36.67 -17.40
CA ARG A 225 -9.05 37.14 -18.46
C ARG A 225 -7.89 36.18 -18.72
N ASN A 226 -7.56 35.31 -17.76
CA ASN A 226 -6.52 34.30 -17.92
C ASN A 226 -7.03 33.04 -18.67
N GLU A 227 -8.34 32.87 -18.85
CA GLU A 227 -8.92 31.72 -19.57
C GLU A 227 -8.43 31.65 -21.02
N LYS A 228 -8.14 32.79 -21.65
CA LYS A 228 -7.54 32.83 -22.99
C LYS A 228 -6.19 32.10 -23.10
N PHE A 229 -5.52 31.83 -21.98
CA PHE A 229 -4.25 31.09 -21.96
C PHE A 229 -4.43 29.59 -21.75
N ILE A 230 -5.66 29.07 -21.60
CA ILE A 230 -5.94 27.63 -21.42
C ILE A 230 -5.17 26.78 -22.45
N PRO A 231 -5.22 27.05 -23.77
CA PRO A 231 -4.51 26.22 -24.75
C PRO A 231 -2.99 26.16 -24.54
N HIS A 232 -2.39 27.27 -24.07
CA HIS A 232 -0.97 27.30 -23.74
C HIS A 232 -0.67 26.46 -22.49
N LEU A 233 -1.50 26.57 -21.46
CA LEU A 233 -1.32 25.87 -20.19
C LEU A 233 -1.48 24.37 -20.37
N GLU A 234 -2.54 23.93 -21.06
CA GLU A 234 -2.77 22.52 -21.41
C GLU A 234 -1.59 21.95 -22.18
N LYS A 235 -1.14 22.64 -23.25
CA LYS A 235 0.03 22.22 -24.01
C LYS A 235 1.26 22.03 -23.13
N LYS A 236 1.51 22.93 -22.19
CA LYS A 236 2.66 22.81 -21.28
C LYS A 236 2.53 21.65 -20.30
N ILE A 237 1.32 21.35 -19.83
CA ILE A 237 1.08 20.18 -18.98
C ILE A 237 1.27 18.88 -19.79
N SER A 238 0.75 18.82 -21.01
CA SER A 238 0.98 17.68 -21.92
C SER A 238 2.47 17.48 -22.21
N ASP A 239 3.20 18.55 -22.57
CA ASP A 239 4.65 18.51 -22.78
C ASP A 239 5.37 17.98 -21.52
N PHE A 240 4.93 18.37 -20.32
CA PHE A 240 5.52 17.93 -19.06
C PHE A 240 5.32 16.44 -18.80
N ILE A 241 4.11 15.92 -19.01
CA ILE A 241 3.83 14.48 -18.87
C ILE A 241 4.61 13.68 -19.92
N ASN A 242 4.60 14.11 -21.18
CA ASN A 242 5.28 13.41 -22.27
C ASN A 242 6.81 13.44 -22.17
N SER A 243 7.39 14.48 -21.56
CA SER A 243 8.85 14.62 -21.41
C SER A 243 9.42 14.05 -20.10
N GLY A 244 8.58 13.74 -19.13
CA GLY A 244 8.96 13.67 -17.71
C GLY A 244 9.43 12.32 -17.17
N ASN A 245 9.70 11.32 -18.01
CA ASN A 245 9.95 9.94 -17.57
C ASN A 245 8.77 9.34 -16.75
N PHE A 246 7.54 9.75 -17.07
CA PHE A 246 6.32 9.22 -16.46
C PHE A 246 5.87 7.93 -17.16
N VAL A 247 6.74 6.92 -17.09
CA VAL A 247 6.53 5.61 -17.70
C VAL A 247 6.51 4.57 -16.59
N PHE A 248 5.42 3.82 -16.48
CA PHE A 248 5.34 2.73 -15.51
C PHE A 248 6.32 1.61 -15.91
N PRO A 249 7.04 1.03 -14.94
CA PRO A 249 8.05 0.01 -15.24
C PRO A 249 7.44 -1.33 -15.69
N ASN A 250 6.23 -1.66 -15.26
CA ASN A 250 5.52 -2.89 -15.61
C ASN A 250 4.00 -2.77 -15.36
N GLN A 251 3.22 -3.69 -15.95
CA GLN A 251 1.76 -3.72 -15.81
C GLN A 251 1.30 -4.03 -14.37
N HIS A 252 2.10 -4.77 -13.62
CA HIS A 252 1.77 -5.13 -12.24
C HIS A 252 1.65 -3.89 -11.34
N SER A 253 2.50 -2.88 -11.55
CA SER A 253 2.49 -1.59 -10.84
C SER A 253 1.18 -0.79 -11.06
N ILE A 254 0.40 -1.15 -12.07
CA ILE A 254 -0.87 -0.49 -12.42
C ILE A 254 -2.06 -1.21 -11.82
N ASN A 255 -1.98 -2.54 -11.72
CA ASN A 255 -3.09 -3.38 -11.26
C ASN A 255 -3.45 -3.12 -9.79
N GLU A 256 -2.52 -2.58 -9.00
CA GLU A 256 -2.73 -2.13 -7.63
C GLU A 256 -3.45 -0.77 -7.54
N GLY A 257 -3.62 -0.09 -8.68
CA GLY A 257 -4.22 1.23 -8.80
C GLY A 257 -3.19 2.32 -9.08
N PHE A 258 -3.68 3.49 -9.50
CA PHE A 258 -2.84 4.66 -9.74
C PHE A 258 -3.63 5.96 -9.58
N LYS A 259 -2.93 7.07 -9.30
CA LYS A 259 -3.53 8.41 -9.20
C LYS A 259 -4.03 8.86 -10.58
N ARG A 260 -5.35 9.08 -10.71
CA ARG A 260 -5.99 9.43 -12.00
C ARG A 260 -6.13 10.92 -12.28
N SER A 261 -5.82 11.78 -11.33
CA SER A 261 -5.77 13.22 -11.58
C SER A 261 -4.74 13.93 -10.73
N PHE A 262 -4.23 15.05 -11.23
CA PHE A 262 -3.36 15.95 -10.47
C PHE A 262 -3.66 17.41 -10.82
N LYS A 263 -3.32 18.31 -9.90
CA LYS A 263 -3.55 19.75 -10.06
C LYS A 263 -2.25 20.52 -10.23
N ILE A 264 -2.19 21.38 -11.24
CA ILE A 264 -1.15 22.41 -11.37
C ILE A 264 -1.73 23.75 -10.92
N TYR A 265 -1.17 24.29 -9.85
CA TYR A 265 -1.61 25.52 -9.20
C TYR A 265 -0.80 26.72 -9.74
N TYR A 266 -1.50 27.66 -10.34
CA TYR A 266 -0.89 28.88 -10.84
C TYR A 266 -0.80 29.95 -9.74
N LYS A 267 0.22 30.81 -9.86
CA LYS A 267 0.33 32.06 -9.11
C LYS A 267 -0.54 33.11 -9.75
#